data_AF-A0A4Q3UZB9-F1
#
_entry.id   AF-A0A4Q3UZB9-F1
#
_cell.length_a   1.000
_cell.length_b   1.000
_cell.length_c   1.000
_cell.angle_alpha   90.00
_cell.angle_beta   90.00
_cell.angle_gamma   90.00
#
_symmetry.space_group_name_H-M   'P 1'
#
loop_
_entity.id
_entity.type
_entity.pdbx_description
1 polymer ?
#
loop_
_entity_poly.entity_id
_entity_poly.type
_entity_poly.pdbx_seq_one_letter_code
_entity_poly.pdbx_strand_id
1 'polypeptide(L)'
;MNTSMIHLEDIRKSYYMGKNVLQVLKGVSLDIHKNEYVALMGPSGSGKSTLMNILGCLDTPSSGMYVLNGQDVSKMEDNSLADVRNKEIGFVFQQFNL
;
A
#
# COMPACT_ATOMS: atom_id res chain seq x y z
N MET A 1 -23.41 8.12 -1.01
CA MET A 1 -22.23 8.21 -1.90
C MET A 1 -21.35 7.02 -1.55
N ASN A 2 -20.91 6.25 -2.54
CA ASN A 2 -20.17 5.02 -2.29
C ASN A 2 -18.72 5.40 -1.96
N THR A 3 -18.35 5.36 -0.67
CA THR A 3 -16.97 5.62 -0.25
C THR A 3 -16.12 4.41 -0.64
N SER A 4 -14.98 4.64 -1.30
CA SER A 4 -14.02 3.57 -1.63
C SER A 4 -13.48 2.93 -0.34
N MET A 5 -13.25 1.61 -0.38
CA MET A 5 -12.67 0.85 0.73
C MET A 5 -11.16 1.13 0.84
N ILE A 6 -10.49 1.23 -0.31
CA ILE A 6 -9.09 1.65 -0.43
C ILE A 6 -9.10 2.89 -1.32
N HIS A 7 -8.57 3.98 -0.81
CA HIS A 7 -8.35 5.21 -1.56
C HIS A 7 -6.87 5.61 -1.49
N LEU A 8 -6.23 5.69 -2.65
CA LEU A 8 -4.86 6.14 -2.82
C LEU A 8 -4.86 7.46 -3.57
N GLU A 9 -4.15 8.45 -3.05
CA GLU A 9 -3.92 9.74 -3.69
C GLU A 9 -2.41 10.02 -3.79
N ASP A 10 -1.90 10.09 -5.02
CA ASP A 10 -0.50 10.40 -5.37
C ASP A 10 0.53 9.63 -4.52
N ILE A 11 0.31 8.32 -4.32
CA ILE A 11 1.21 7.48 -3.54
C ILE A 11 2.57 7.40 -4.22
N ARG A 12 3.60 7.84 -3.50
CA ARG A 12 5.00 7.78 -3.90
C ARG A 12 5.79 6.99 -2.89
N LYS A 13 6.80 6.27 -3.36
CA LYS A 13 7.74 5.54 -2.51
C LYS A 13 9.13 5.63 -3.08
N SER A 14 10.05 6.10 -2.26
CA SER A 14 11.47 6.21 -2.55
C SER A 14 12.26 5.48 -1.47
N TYR A 15 13.27 4.71 -1.88
CA TYR A 15 14.25 4.11 -0.97
C TYR A 15 15.57 4.87 -1.07
N TYR A 16 16.12 5.25 0.09
CA TYR A 16 17.34 6.03 0.20
C TYR A 16 18.51 5.09 0.50
N MET A 17 19.46 5.01 -0.44
CA MET A 17 20.64 4.15 -0.35
C MET A 17 21.89 5.04 -0.36
N GLY A 18 22.22 5.59 0.82
CA GLY A 18 23.28 6.59 0.96
C GLY A 18 22.94 7.86 0.19
N LYS A 19 23.73 8.18 -0.85
CA LYS A 19 23.50 9.35 -1.72
C LYS A 19 22.51 9.09 -2.87
N ASN A 20 22.18 7.83 -3.14
CA ASN A 20 21.30 7.47 -4.23
C ASN A 20 19.85 7.36 -3.73
N VAL A 21 18.92 7.88 -4.53
CA VAL A 21 17.48 7.76 -4.27
C VAL A 21 16.87 6.91 -5.38
N LEU A 22 16.29 5.77 -5.00
CA LEU A 22 15.52 4.93 -5.91
C LEU A 22 14.04 5.22 -5.74
N GLN A 23 13.46 5.95 -6.68
CA GLN A 23 12.02 6.19 -6.71
C GLN A 23 11.29 5.00 -7.36
N VAL A 24 10.59 4.21 -6.54
CA VAL A 24 9.89 2.99 -6.96
C VAL A 24 8.46 3.28 -7.38
N LEU A 25 7.69 4.00 -6.55
CA LEU A 25 6.35 4.48 -6.90
C LEU A 25 6.41 5.97 -7.19
N LYS A 26 5.82 6.39 -8.31
CA LYS A 26 6.00 7.74 -8.88
C LYS A 26 4.74 8.62 -8.85
N GLY A 27 3.75 8.25 -8.02
CA GLY A 27 2.45 8.90 -7.96
C GLY A 27 1.36 7.95 -8.46
N VAL A 28 0.86 7.11 -7.57
CA VAL A 28 -0.23 6.16 -7.85
C VAL A 28 -1.49 6.68 -7.17
N SER A 29 -2.53 6.93 -7.96
CA SER A 29 -3.88 7.24 -7.47
C SER A 29 -4.84 6.15 -7.93
N LEU A 30 -5.64 5.62 -7.01
CA LEU A 30 -6.51 4.48 -7.24
C LEU A 30 -7.61 4.43 -6.18
N ASP A 31 -8.83 4.09 -6.60
CA ASP A 31 -9.93 3.72 -5.72
C ASP A 31 -10.27 2.24 -5.94
N ILE A 32 -10.44 1.49 -4.84
CA ILE A 32 -10.99 0.14 -4.84
C ILE A 32 -12.21 0.13 -3.91
N HIS A 33 -13.34 -0.31 -4.43
CA HIS A 33 -14.59 -0.39 -3.67
C HIS A 33 -14.74 -1.74 -2.98
N LYS A 34 -15.61 -1.77 -1.96
CA LYS A 34 -15.93 -2.99 -1.24
C LYS A 34 -16.45 -4.07 -2.21
N ASN A 35 -15.96 -5.29 -2.06
CA ASN A 35 -16.27 -6.46 -2.88
C ASN A 35 -15.76 -6.42 -4.33
N GLU A 36 -14.88 -5.48 -4.69
CA GLU A 36 -14.18 -5.54 -5.97
C GLU A 36 -13.06 -6.59 -5.94
N TYR A 37 -12.89 -7.28 -7.08
CA TYR A 37 -11.80 -8.21 -7.29
C TYR A 37 -10.82 -7.61 -8.31
N VAL A 38 -9.66 -7.17 -7.82
CA VAL A 38 -8.69 -6.40 -8.61
C VAL A 38 -7.41 -7.21 -8.81
N ALA A 39 -6.84 -7.12 -10.02
CA ALA A 39 -5.55 -7.72 -10.35
C ALA A 39 -4.51 -6.63 -10.61
N LEU A 40 -3.36 -6.70 -9.93
CA LEU A 40 -2.21 -5.84 -10.18
C LEU A 40 -1.17 -6.58 -11.02
N MET A 41 -1.03 -6.19 -12.28
CA MET A 41 -0.12 -6.82 -13.25
C MET A 41 0.96 -5.87 -13.74
N GLY A 42 2.09 -6.41 -14.20
CA GLY A 42 3.22 -5.62 -14.72
C GLY A 42 4.56 -6.35 -14.62
N PRO A 43 5.60 -5.90 -15.35
CA PRO A 43 6.91 -6.56 -15.41
C PRO A 43 7.62 -6.56 -14.06
N SER A 44 8.63 -7.43 -13.88
CA SER A 44 9.48 -7.40 -12.69
C SER A 44 10.12 -6.01 -12.50
N GLY A 45 10.22 -5.55 -11.25
CA GLY A 45 10.75 -4.22 -10.93
C GLY A 45 9.78 -3.05 -11.10
N SER A 46 8.55 -3.26 -11.59
CA SER A 46 7.57 -2.18 -11.80
C SER A 46 6.94 -1.60 -10.52
N GLY A 47 7.38 -2.02 -9.33
CA GLY A 47 6.86 -1.53 -8.04
C GLY A 47 5.62 -2.24 -7.49
N LYS A 48 5.15 -3.34 -8.11
CA LYS A 48 3.94 -4.06 -7.65
C LYS A 48 4.03 -4.53 -6.20
N SER A 49 5.11 -5.19 -5.84
CA SER A 49 5.32 -5.68 -4.46
C SER A 49 5.42 -4.53 -3.47
N THR A 50 6.02 -3.40 -3.86
CA THR A 50 6.04 -2.18 -3.05
C THR A 50 4.63 -1.64 -2.83
N LEU A 51 3.81 -1.56 -3.88
CA LEU A 51 2.41 -1.14 -3.74
C LEU A 51 1.61 -2.12 -2.87
N MET A 52 1.79 -3.43 -3.05
CA MET A 52 1.16 -4.46 -2.22
C MET A 52 1.56 -4.35 -0.74
N ASN A 53 2.82 -4.05 -0.43
CA ASN A 53 3.27 -3.85 0.95
C ASN A 53 2.63 -2.61 1.58
N ILE A 54 2.50 -1.52 0.82
CA ILE A 54 1.82 -0.29 1.28
C ILE A 54 0.34 -0.56 1.52
N LEU A 55 -0.35 -1.20 0.57
CA LEU A 55 -1.76 -1.61 0.73
C LEU A 55 -1.95 -2.51 1.94
N GLY A 56 -0.97 -3.39 2.19
CA GLY A 56 -0.92 -4.30 3.33
C GLY A 56 -0.56 -3.67 4.68
N CYS A 57 -0.30 -2.35 4.75
CA CYS A 57 0.23 -1.72 5.97
C CYS A 57 1.50 -2.42 6.50
N LEU A 58 2.34 -2.94 5.59
CA LEU A 58 3.67 -3.50 5.87
C LEU A 58 4.79 -2.50 5.57
N ASP A 59 4.46 -1.43 4.85
CA ASP A 59 5.35 -0.33 4.52
C ASP A 59 4.51 0.96 4.44
N THR A 60 5.14 2.12 4.64
CA THR A 60 4.48 3.43 4.55
C THR A 60 4.88 4.15 3.26
N PRO A 61 3.98 4.92 2.63
CA PRO A 61 4.36 5.74 1.50
C PRO A 61 5.37 6.81 1.92
N SER A 62 6.27 7.21 1.02
CA SER A 62 7.15 8.37 1.25
C SER A 62 6.37 9.69 1.19
N SER A 63 5.31 9.73 0.38
CA SER A 63 4.34 10.82 0.31
C SER A 63 3.05 10.35 -0.37
N GLY A 64 2.01 11.18 -0.31
CA GLY A 64 0.67 10.83 -0.75
C GLY A 64 -0.22 10.41 0.43
N MET A 65 -1.47 10.08 0.13
CA MET A 65 -2.48 9.71 1.13
C MET A 65 -3.04 8.32 0.82
N TYR A 66 -3.18 7.50 1.86
CA TYR A 66 -3.81 6.19 1.80
C TYR A 66 -4.89 6.13 2.89
N VAL A 67 -6.14 6.05 2.46
CA VAL A 67 -7.29 5.84 3.34
C VAL A 67 -7.78 4.40 3.16
N LEU A 68 -7.82 3.63 4.26
CA LEU A 68 -8.36 2.28 4.33
C LEU A 68 -9.61 2.30 5.21
N ASN A 69 -10.75 1.88 4.67
CA ASN A 69 -12.03 1.87 5.39
C ASN A 69 -12.38 3.20 6.09
N GLY A 70 -12.07 4.32 5.42
CA GLY A 70 -12.32 5.67 5.95
C GLY A 70 -11.28 6.17 6.97
N GLN A 71 -10.24 5.39 7.25
CA GLN A 71 -9.14 5.76 8.15
C GLN A 71 -7.87 6.08 7.34
N ASP A 72 -7.31 7.28 7.51
CA ASP A 72 -6.00 7.63 6.94
C ASP A 72 -4.89 6.86 7.68
N VAL A 73 -4.20 5.99 6.93
CA VAL A 73 -3.11 5.15 7.44
C VAL A 73 -1.74 5.63 6.94
N SER A 74 -1.69 6.66 6.08
CA SER A 74 -0.45 7.09 5.41
C SER A 74 0.64 7.63 6.35
N LYS A 75 0.25 8.08 7.55
CA LYS A 75 1.13 8.71 8.55
C LYS A 75 1.10 7.99 9.90
N MET A 76 0.58 6.77 9.93
CA MET A 76 0.52 6.00 11.17
C MET A 76 1.89 5.44 11.54
N GLU A 77 2.14 5.39 12.84
CA GLU A 77 3.29 4.70 13.42
C GLU A 77 3.12 3.18 13.30
N ASP A 78 4.24 2.45 13.33
CA ASP A 78 4.29 1.00 13.08
C ASP A 78 3.33 0.19 13.96
N ASN A 79 3.18 0.54 15.24
CA ASN A 79 2.26 -0.14 16.15
C ASN A 79 0.80 0.04 15.74
N SER A 80 0.40 1.24 15.32
CA SER A 80 -0.95 1.51 14.84
C SER A 80 -1.22 0.83 13.50
N LEU A 81 -0.22 0.77 12.62
CA LEU A 81 -0.30 0.01 11.36
C LEU A 81 -0.45 -1.49 11.63
N ALA A 82 0.22 -2.03 12.66
CA ALA A 82 0.06 -3.42 13.06
C ALA A 82 -1.36 -3.73 13.54
N ASP A 83 -1.96 -2.84 14.33
CA ASP A 83 -3.35 -2.98 14.78
C ASP A 83 -4.35 -2.94 13.63
N VAL A 84 -4.16 -2.03 12.67
CA VAL A 84 -4.97 -1.95 11.44
C VAL A 84 -4.82 -3.24 10.64
N ARG A 85 -3.58 -3.67 10.38
CA ARG A 85 -3.28 -4.88 9.61
C ARG A 85 -3.94 -6.12 10.21
N ASN A 86 -3.91 -6.26 11.54
CA ASN A 86 -4.52 -7.39 12.25
C ASN A 86 -6.06 -7.43 12.14
N LYS A 87 -6.71 -6.29 11.93
CA LYS A 87 -8.18 -6.19 11.87
C LYS A 87 -8.74 -6.19 10.45
N GLU A 88 -8.03 -5.54 9.53
CA GLU A 88 -8.56 -5.18 8.21
C GLU A 88 -7.95 -6.01 7.07
N ILE A 89 -6.80 -6.69 7.29
CA ILE A 89 -5.99 -7.24 6.20
C ILE A 89 -5.64 -8.71 6.43
N GLY A 90 -6.03 -9.56 5.48
CA GLY A 90 -5.57 -10.95 5.38
C GLY A 90 -4.54 -11.11 4.27
N PHE A 91 -3.44 -11.83 4.54
CA PHE A 91 -2.43 -12.15 3.53
C PHE A 91 -2.46 -13.62 3.14
N VAL A 92 -2.33 -13.87 1.84
CA VAL A 92 -2.06 -15.19 1.29
C VAL A 92 -0.89 -15.04 0.33
N PHE A 93 0.16 -15.84 0.54
CA PHE A 93 1.38 -15.80 -0.26
C PHE A 93 1.53 -17.06 -1.11
N GLN A 94 2.25 -16.95 -2.21
CA GLN A 94 2.48 -18.08 -3.13
C GLN A 94 3.29 -19.21 -2.47
N GLN A 95 4.30 -18.86 -1.66
CA GLN A 95 5.01 -19.81 -0.81
C GLN A 95 4.52 -19.62 0.64
N PHE A 96 4.19 -20.72 1.30
CA PHE A 96 3.90 -20.72 2.72
C PHE A 96 5.22 -20.46 3.47
N ASN A 97 5.36 -19.30 4.10
CA ASN A 97 6.43 -19.05 5.08
C ASN A 97 6.10 -19.83 6.37
N LEU A 98 6.23 -21.16 6.32
CA LEU A 98 6.27 -22.03 7.49
C LEU A 98 7.68 -22.04 8.09
#